data_AF-A0A4Y9YJT6-F1
#
_entry.id   AF-A0A4Y9YJT6-F1
#
_cell.length_a   1.000
_cell.length_b   1.000
_cell.length_c   1.000
_cell.angle_alpha   90.00
_cell.angle_beta   90.00
_cell.angle_gamma   90.00
#
_symmetry.space_group_name_H-M   'P 1'
#
loop_
_entity.id
_entity.type
_entity.pdbx_description
1 polymer ?
#
loop_
_entity_poly.entity_id
_entity_poly.type
_entity_poly.pdbx_seq_one_letter_code
_entity_poly.pdbx_strand_id
1 'polypeptide(L)'
;MGRNGRPVRMQKIRVLGGSMSLTGDNELHTYWIARVAAIHAREPWNVWLQVQWYYSGPDIEKEDPEHTSYFGRYERALSDTWDIIHWESVDGHATVVNFDSSSLEQEPIDEGAFYYRWNWSRANKTLNGPSRSPSTSCIGTCEELYNPDGNSPMHLCPRPSCRRWFHRICLFTTNCTIRRSAAEHADLLLRSSPDSDEDFSLFKPSKPAAARMTASRRNKGKGKEICLPLDDLPSPLRRCAQKAIVRGGEYGVAGNVHAVVQARRLVYQIFKNEPDSQKDLDKWMEGREGDVDTEDSEQDEYGEYYICPNCKGAI
;
A
#
# COMPACT_ATOMS: atom_id res chain seq x y z
N MET A 1 15.63 -11.00 -44.52
CA MET A 1 16.54 -10.53 -43.44
C MET A 1 15.68 -10.13 -42.25
N GLY A 2 15.45 -11.06 -41.31
CA GLY A 2 14.69 -10.79 -40.08
C GLY A 2 15.58 -10.04 -39.09
N ARG A 3 15.25 -8.77 -38.80
CA ARG A 3 15.87 -8.05 -37.69
C ARG A 3 15.22 -8.56 -36.41
N ASN A 4 15.97 -9.35 -35.65
CA ASN A 4 15.67 -9.67 -34.26
C ASN A 4 15.71 -8.37 -33.45
N GLY A 5 14.56 -7.71 -33.35
CA GLY A 5 14.38 -6.59 -32.43
C GLY A 5 14.55 -7.09 -31.01
N ARG A 6 15.50 -6.50 -30.26
CA ARG A 6 15.53 -6.69 -28.82
C ARG A 6 14.16 -6.29 -28.26
N PRO A 7 13.60 -7.04 -27.30
CA PRO A 7 12.35 -6.64 -26.67
C PRO A 7 12.55 -5.23 -26.10
N VAL A 8 11.80 -4.27 -26.66
CA VAL A 8 11.77 -2.91 -26.14
C VAL A 8 11.19 -3.03 -24.74
N ARG A 9 11.98 -2.65 -23.72
CA ARG A 9 11.46 -2.52 -22.36
C ARG A 9 10.29 -1.56 -22.46
N MET A 10 9.08 -2.01 -22.13
CA MET A 10 7.87 -1.20 -22.27
C MET A 10 8.02 0.06 -21.42
N GLN A 11 8.29 1.19 -22.08
CA GLN A 11 8.46 2.47 -21.43
C GLN A 11 7.10 3.16 -21.31
N LYS A 12 6.94 3.95 -20.25
CA LYS A 12 5.77 4.79 -20.05
C LYS A 12 6.22 6.24 -20.18
N ILE A 13 5.42 7.03 -20.85
CA ILE A 13 5.78 8.38 -21.28
C ILE A 13 4.69 9.37 -20.94
N ARG A 14 5.11 10.62 -20.70
CA ARG A 14 4.25 11.79 -20.67
C ARG A 14 4.16 12.36 -22.08
N VAL A 15 2.94 12.70 -22.48
CA VAL A 15 2.62 13.30 -23.77
C VAL A 15 1.87 14.60 -23.50
N LEU A 16 2.20 15.64 -24.27
CA LEU A 16 1.55 16.93 -24.16
C LEU A 16 0.11 16.85 -24.67
N GLY A 17 -0.83 17.35 -23.89
CA GLY A 17 -2.21 17.56 -24.33
C GLY A 17 -2.34 18.75 -25.28
N GLY A 18 -3.41 18.78 -26.07
CA GLY A 18 -3.61 19.79 -27.12
C GLY A 18 -3.67 21.25 -26.66
N SER A 19 -3.85 21.51 -25.36
CA SER A 19 -3.82 22.84 -24.75
C SER A 19 -2.55 23.13 -23.93
N MET A 20 -1.61 22.18 -23.85
CA MET A 20 -0.40 22.31 -23.02
C MET A 20 0.73 22.97 -23.80
N SER A 21 1.48 23.85 -23.14
CA SER A 21 2.67 24.48 -23.72
C SER A 21 3.93 23.69 -23.35
N LEU A 22 4.87 23.59 -24.29
CA LEU A 22 6.23 23.09 -24.05
C LEU A 22 7.03 23.97 -23.07
N THR A 23 6.62 25.23 -22.91
CA THR A 23 7.36 26.24 -22.12
C THR A 23 6.60 26.67 -20.86
N GLY A 24 5.48 26.02 -20.55
CA GLY A 24 4.67 26.35 -19.38
C GLY A 24 4.92 25.38 -18.23
N ASP A 25 4.79 25.88 -17.00
CA ASP A 25 4.74 25.04 -15.79
C ASP A 25 3.40 24.29 -15.76
N ASN A 26 3.32 23.18 -16.49
CA ASN A 26 2.15 22.32 -16.46
C ASN A 26 2.23 21.40 -15.24
N GLU A 27 1.14 21.30 -14.47
CA GLU A 27 1.06 20.37 -13.37
C GLU A 27 1.19 18.93 -13.87
N LEU A 28 2.03 18.12 -13.23
CA LEU A 28 2.37 16.77 -13.71
C LEU A 28 1.13 15.91 -13.98
N HIS A 29 0.11 15.98 -13.12
CA HIS A 29 -1.10 15.18 -13.27
C HIS A 29 -1.98 15.55 -14.47
N THR A 30 -1.67 16.62 -15.21
CA THR A 30 -2.43 17.05 -16.40
C THR A 30 -1.92 16.43 -17.71
N TYR A 31 -0.72 15.84 -17.70
CA TYR A 31 -0.15 15.18 -18.88
C TYR A 31 -0.94 13.93 -19.27
N TRP A 32 -1.01 13.68 -20.58
CA TRP A 32 -1.42 12.40 -21.11
C TRP A 32 -0.35 11.36 -20.83
N ILE A 33 -0.77 10.15 -20.49
CA ILE A 33 0.15 9.06 -20.17
C ILE A 33 -0.05 7.94 -21.16
N ALA A 34 1.06 7.42 -21.69
CA ALA A 34 1.02 6.34 -22.67
C ALA A 34 2.06 5.26 -22.37
N ARG A 35 1.75 4.02 -22.73
CA ARG A 35 2.69 2.91 -22.78
C ARG A 35 3.20 2.75 -24.21
N VAL A 36 4.51 2.84 -24.42
CA VAL A 36 5.13 2.57 -25.73
C VAL A 36 5.17 1.07 -25.95
N ALA A 37 4.54 0.60 -27.02
CA ALA A 37 4.59 -0.80 -27.44
C ALA A 37 5.59 -1.05 -28.56
N ALA A 38 5.71 -0.12 -29.50
CA ALA A 38 6.68 -0.20 -30.58
C ALA A 38 7.20 1.18 -30.98
N ILE A 39 8.44 1.19 -31.47
CA ILE A 39 9.10 2.36 -32.04
C ILE A 39 9.32 2.07 -33.51
N HIS A 40 8.79 2.93 -34.36
CA HIS A 40 8.91 2.86 -35.81
C HIS A 40 9.75 4.02 -36.31
N ALA A 41 10.66 3.74 -37.24
CA ALA A 41 11.43 4.77 -37.92
C ALA A 41 11.49 4.42 -39.41
N ARG A 42 11.14 5.39 -40.26
CA ARG A 42 11.37 5.29 -41.70
C ARG A 42 12.72 5.89 -42.05
N GLU A 43 13.07 6.97 -41.37
CA GLU A 43 14.34 7.71 -41.44
C GLU A 43 14.76 8.07 -40.00
N PRO A 44 16.05 8.35 -39.74
CA PRO A 44 16.54 8.65 -38.37
C PRO A 44 15.84 9.81 -37.67
N TRP A 45 15.34 10.80 -38.42
CA TRP A 45 14.64 11.98 -37.91
C TRP A 45 13.11 11.82 -37.90
N ASN A 46 12.59 10.74 -38.45
CA ASN A 46 11.15 10.52 -38.62
C ASN A 46 10.74 9.28 -37.85
N VAL A 47 10.46 9.49 -36.56
CA VAL A 47 10.21 8.45 -35.57
C VAL A 47 8.79 8.56 -35.05
N TRP A 48 8.08 7.43 -35.08
CA TRP A 48 6.73 7.30 -34.54
C TRP A 48 6.68 6.23 -33.49
N LEU A 49 5.80 6.43 -32.52
CA LEU A 49 5.59 5.54 -31.41
C LEU A 49 4.19 4.94 -31.52
N GLN A 50 4.10 3.62 -31.57
CA GLN A 50 2.83 2.94 -31.33
C GLN A 50 2.62 2.87 -29.82
N VAL A 51 1.55 3.50 -29.35
CA VAL A 51 1.28 3.69 -27.93
C VAL A 51 -0.09 3.14 -27.54
N GLN A 52 -0.23 2.79 -26.27
CA GLN A 52 -1.49 2.48 -25.61
C GLN A 52 -1.76 3.52 -24.54
N TRP A 53 -2.96 4.08 -24.53
CA TRP A 53 -3.29 5.20 -23.67
C TRP A 53 -3.69 4.79 -22.24
N TYR A 54 -3.32 5.64 -21.30
CA TYR A 54 -3.79 5.66 -19.93
C TYR A 54 -4.74 6.84 -19.74
N TYR A 55 -5.99 6.58 -19.39
CA TYR A 55 -7.03 7.60 -19.23
C TYR A 55 -7.09 8.10 -17.79
N SER A 56 -7.25 9.41 -17.60
CA SER A 56 -7.56 9.97 -16.28
C SER A 56 -9.04 9.78 -15.94
N GLY A 57 -9.41 9.99 -14.67
CA GLY A 57 -10.81 10.08 -14.25
C GLY A 57 -11.60 11.06 -15.13
N PRO A 58 -11.16 12.34 -15.25
CA PRO A 58 -11.83 13.32 -16.11
C PRO A 58 -11.97 12.92 -17.58
N ASP A 59 -11.05 12.13 -18.14
CA ASP A 59 -11.18 11.64 -19.52
C ASP A 59 -12.26 10.58 -19.66
N ILE A 60 -12.40 9.71 -18.66
CA ILE A 60 -13.48 8.72 -18.59
C ILE A 60 -14.81 9.43 -18.37
N GLU A 61 -14.87 10.45 -17.51
CA GLU A 61 -16.11 11.19 -17.18
C GLU A 61 -16.77 11.81 -18.41
N LYS A 62 -15.96 12.30 -19.36
CA LYS A 62 -16.44 12.83 -20.64
C LYS A 62 -17.18 11.78 -21.48
N GLU A 63 -16.87 10.50 -21.28
CA GLU A 63 -17.46 9.38 -22.01
C GLU A 63 -18.51 8.60 -21.18
N ASP A 64 -18.39 8.63 -19.85
CA ASP A 64 -19.20 7.95 -18.83
C ASP A 64 -19.14 8.69 -17.46
N PRO A 65 -20.11 9.56 -17.13
CA PRO A 65 -20.04 10.46 -15.96
C PRO A 65 -20.11 9.79 -14.58
N GLU A 66 -20.55 8.54 -14.49
CA GLU A 66 -20.91 7.93 -13.21
C GLU A 66 -19.70 7.41 -12.40
N HIS A 67 -18.46 7.50 -12.91
CA HIS A 67 -17.40 6.55 -12.54
C HIS A 67 -16.06 7.17 -12.09
N THR A 68 -16.01 8.42 -11.61
CA THR A 68 -14.71 9.13 -11.50
C THR A 68 -14.41 9.80 -10.17
N SER A 69 -15.40 9.96 -9.27
CA SER A 69 -15.20 10.64 -7.97
C SER A 69 -14.17 9.95 -7.05
N TYR A 70 -13.88 8.68 -7.30
CA TYR A 70 -12.92 7.87 -6.56
C TYR A 70 -11.53 7.80 -7.19
N PHE A 71 -11.32 8.42 -8.35
CA PHE A 71 -10.00 8.53 -8.95
C PHE A 71 -9.18 9.57 -8.21
N GLY A 72 -7.94 9.23 -7.86
CA GLY A 72 -6.96 10.25 -7.50
C GLY A 72 -6.47 11.03 -8.72
N ARG A 73 -5.89 12.21 -8.51
CA ARG A 73 -5.38 13.11 -9.56
C ARG A 73 -4.30 12.47 -10.44
N TYR A 74 -3.43 11.66 -9.83
CA TYR A 74 -2.38 10.89 -10.52
C TYR A 74 -2.85 9.49 -10.95
N GLU A 75 -4.11 9.14 -10.68
CA GLU A 75 -4.64 7.84 -11.07
C GLU A 75 -4.91 7.81 -12.57
N ARG A 76 -4.62 6.66 -13.17
CA ARG A 76 -4.94 6.36 -14.56
C ARG A 76 -5.59 4.99 -14.69
N ALA A 77 -6.41 4.82 -15.73
CA ALA A 77 -6.90 3.53 -16.17
C ALA A 77 -6.18 3.12 -17.47
N LEU A 78 -5.62 1.90 -17.50
CA LEU A 78 -5.02 1.37 -18.73
C LEU A 78 -6.13 1.08 -19.74
N SER A 79 -6.12 1.71 -20.91
CA SER A 79 -7.19 1.56 -21.89
C SER A 79 -6.93 0.48 -22.94
N ASP A 80 -7.96 0.04 -23.66
CA ASP A 80 -7.85 -0.73 -24.91
C ASP A 80 -7.59 0.16 -26.16
N THR A 81 -7.37 1.46 -25.97
CA THR A 81 -7.12 2.42 -27.05
C THR A 81 -5.65 2.46 -27.44
N TRP A 82 -5.40 2.28 -28.74
CA TRP A 82 -4.09 2.33 -29.36
C TRP A 82 -4.01 3.48 -30.34
N ASP A 83 -2.81 4.09 -30.45
CA ASP A 83 -2.57 5.18 -31.39
C ASP A 83 -1.12 5.21 -31.86
N ILE A 84 -0.83 6.03 -32.87
CA ILE A 84 0.51 6.30 -33.39
C ILE A 84 0.79 7.79 -33.23
N ILE A 85 1.79 8.13 -32.41
CA ILE A 85 2.20 9.52 -32.17
C ILE A 85 3.59 9.78 -32.74
N HIS A 86 3.88 11.04 -33.06
CA HIS A 86 5.24 11.46 -33.38
C HIS A 86 6.07 11.61 -32.11
N TRP A 87 7.37 11.33 -32.17
CA TRP A 87 8.24 11.40 -30.99
C TRP A 87 8.32 12.81 -30.36
N GLU A 88 8.12 13.86 -31.17
CA GLU A 88 8.14 15.25 -30.69
C GLU A 88 6.97 15.60 -29.77
N SER A 89 5.90 14.79 -29.75
CA SER A 89 4.80 14.98 -28.80
C SER A 89 5.15 14.52 -27.38
N VAL A 90 6.28 13.82 -27.22
CA VAL A 90 6.73 13.26 -25.94
C VAL A 90 7.47 14.31 -25.14
N ASP A 91 6.95 14.59 -23.94
CA ASP A 91 7.61 15.47 -22.97
C ASP A 91 8.74 14.73 -22.23
N GLY A 92 8.49 13.48 -21.84
CA GLY A 92 9.47 12.69 -21.10
C GLY A 92 8.96 11.36 -20.59
N HIS A 93 9.73 10.72 -19.70
CA HIS A 93 9.36 9.46 -19.06
C HIS A 93 8.37 9.66 -17.92
N ALA A 94 7.41 8.75 -17.79
CA ALA A 94 6.50 8.67 -16.65
C ALA A 94 6.77 7.41 -15.81
N THR A 95 6.76 7.56 -14.49
CA THR A 95 6.63 6.42 -13.58
C THR A 95 5.13 6.15 -13.40
N VAL A 96 4.70 4.94 -13.77
CA VAL A 96 3.32 4.49 -13.51
C VAL A 96 3.37 3.17 -12.76
N VAL A 97 2.89 3.14 -11.53
CA VAL A 97 2.90 1.96 -10.65
C VAL A 97 1.58 1.20 -10.78
N ASN A 98 1.63 -0.13 -10.81
CA ASN A 98 0.40 -0.91 -10.63
C ASN A 98 0.05 -0.92 -9.15
N PHE A 99 -1.14 -0.43 -8.80
CA PHE A 99 -1.58 -0.36 -7.41
C PHE A 99 -2.51 -1.52 -7.10
N ASP A 100 -2.03 -2.50 -6.34
CA ASP A 100 -2.86 -3.57 -5.79
C ASP A 100 -3.30 -3.21 -4.37
N SER A 101 -4.53 -2.69 -4.26
CA SER A 101 -5.12 -2.28 -2.99
C SER A 101 -5.32 -3.40 -1.96
N SER A 102 -5.19 -4.67 -2.37
CA SER A 102 -5.33 -5.85 -1.52
C SER A 102 -3.99 -6.44 -1.05
N SER A 103 -2.89 -6.03 -1.67
CA SER A 103 -1.56 -6.52 -1.36
C SER A 103 -1.02 -5.90 -0.08
N LEU A 104 -0.51 -6.76 0.81
CA LEU A 104 0.26 -6.33 1.99
C LEU A 104 1.70 -5.96 1.64
N GLU A 105 2.15 -6.31 0.43
CA GLU A 105 3.49 -6.02 -0.08
C GLU A 105 3.53 -4.76 -0.95
N GLN A 106 2.42 -4.03 -1.07
CA GLN A 106 2.37 -2.82 -1.89
C GLN A 106 3.33 -1.77 -1.32
N GLU A 107 4.45 -1.56 -2.01
CA GLU A 107 5.39 -0.49 -1.69
C GLU A 107 4.72 0.88 -1.78
N PRO A 108 5.21 1.88 -1.01
CA PRO A 108 4.78 3.26 -1.13
C PRO A 108 4.85 3.73 -2.58
N ILE A 109 3.83 4.49 -2.99
CA ILE A 109 3.82 5.16 -4.29
C ILE A 109 4.25 6.60 -4.03
N ASP A 110 5.39 6.98 -4.62
CA ASP A 110 5.98 8.31 -4.44
C ASP A 110 5.00 9.42 -4.80
N GLU A 111 5.14 10.56 -4.12
CA GLU A 111 4.37 11.76 -4.46
C GLU A 111 4.65 12.17 -5.91
N GLY A 112 3.59 12.45 -6.67
CA GLY A 112 3.69 12.81 -8.08
C GLY A 112 3.89 11.63 -9.05
N ALA A 113 4.06 10.40 -8.55
CA ALA A 113 4.06 9.22 -9.40
C ALA A 113 2.63 8.86 -9.85
N PHE A 114 2.49 8.48 -11.11
CA PHE A 114 1.23 7.94 -11.60
C PHE A 114 1.02 6.52 -11.10
N TYR A 115 -0.23 6.10 -11.02
CA TYR A 115 -0.56 4.73 -10.71
C TYR A 115 -1.85 4.30 -11.42
N TYR A 116 -2.05 2.99 -11.51
CA TYR A 116 -3.27 2.42 -12.07
C TYR A 116 -3.68 1.19 -11.30
N ARG A 117 -4.99 1.10 -11.01
CA ARG A 117 -5.67 -0.11 -10.51
C ARG A 117 -6.82 -0.53 -11.41
N TRP A 118 -7.15 0.29 -12.40
CA TRP A 118 -8.25 0.04 -13.33
C TRP A 118 -7.75 -0.18 -14.77
N ASN A 119 -8.57 -0.89 -15.54
CA ASN A 119 -8.49 -1.03 -16.98
C ASN A 119 -9.78 -0.46 -17.58
N TRP A 120 -9.64 0.46 -18.53
CA TRP A 120 -10.77 1.08 -19.23
C TRP A 120 -10.99 0.40 -20.57
N SER A 121 -12.15 -0.19 -20.77
CA SER A 121 -12.56 -0.71 -22.07
C SER A 121 -13.40 0.36 -22.74
N ARG A 122 -12.80 1.19 -23.60
CA ARG A 122 -13.48 2.29 -24.28
C ARG A 122 -14.59 1.78 -25.19
N ALA A 123 -14.37 0.66 -25.87
CA ALA A 123 -15.36 0.06 -26.78
C ALA A 123 -16.67 -0.32 -26.06
N ASN A 124 -16.55 -0.86 -24.85
CA ASN A 124 -17.69 -1.28 -24.03
C ASN A 124 -18.14 -0.22 -23.02
N LYS A 125 -17.40 0.89 -22.90
CA LYS A 125 -17.53 1.89 -21.82
C LYS A 125 -17.55 1.25 -20.43
N THR A 126 -16.60 0.35 -20.16
CA THR A 126 -16.53 -0.35 -18.87
C THR A 126 -15.18 -0.18 -18.19
N LEU A 127 -15.23 0.11 -16.89
CA LEU A 127 -14.05 0.15 -16.03
C LEU A 127 -13.91 -1.17 -15.25
N ASN A 128 -12.85 -1.92 -15.53
CA ASN A 128 -12.55 -3.20 -14.89
C ASN A 128 -11.42 -3.00 -13.89
N GLY A 129 -11.51 -3.56 -12.68
CA GLY A 129 -10.45 -3.40 -11.67
C GLY A 129 -10.85 -3.99 -10.33
N PRO A 130 -10.33 -3.45 -9.20
CA PRO A 130 -10.71 -3.93 -7.88
C PRO A 130 -12.23 -3.86 -7.71
N SER A 131 -12.75 -4.74 -6.85
CA SER A 131 -14.18 -4.83 -6.58
C SER A 131 -14.77 -3.43 -6.38
N ARG A 132 -15.69 -3.04 -7.27
CA ARG A 132 -16.45 -1.79 -7.15
C ARG A 132 -17.45 -1.85 -6.00
N SER A 133 -17.61 -3.01 -5.36
CA SER A 133 -18.55 -3.18 -4.25
C SER A 133 -17.97 -2.52 -2.99
N PRO A 134 -18.54 -1.41 -2.51
CA PRO A 134 -18.05 -0.72 -1.32
C PRO A 134 -18.15 -1.59 -0.06
N SER A 135 -19.11 -2.52 -0.05
CA SER A 135 -19.30 -3.54 0.97
C SER A 135 -18.21 -4.61 1.00
N THR A 136 -17.20 -4.52 0.12
CA THR A 136 -15.99 -5.36 0.17
C THR A 136 -14.79 -4.65 0.78
N SER A 137 -14.79 -3.32 0.88
CA SER A 137 -13.72 -2.55 1.51
C SER A 137 -14.11 -2.14 2.94
N CYS A 138 -15.13 -1.30 3.10
CA CYS A 138 -15.46 -0.60 4.35
C CYS A 138 -16.62 -1.25 5.14
N ILE A 139 -17.32 -0.50 5.99
CA ILE A 139 -18.50 -0.96 6.74
C ILE A 139 -19.67 -1.15 5.77
N GLY A 140 -20.59 -2.08 6.05
CA GLY A 140 -21.67 -2.46 5.12
C GLY A 140 -22.61 -1.34 4.66
N THR A 141 -22.68 -0.22 5.38
CA THR A 141 -23.47 0.97 5.01
C THR A 141 -22.68 2.03 4.25
N CYS A 142 -21.36 1.84 4.08
CA CYS A 142 -20.51 2.76 3.36
C CYS A 142 -20.50 2.35 1.89
N GLU A 143 -20.91 3.27 1.01
CA GLU A 143 -20.92 3.08 -0.44
C GLU A 143 -19.76 3.79 -1.15
N GLU A 144 -18.86 4.42 -0.39
CA GLU A 144 -17.75 5.18 -0.92
C GLU A 144 -16.57 4.26 -1.29
N LEU A 145 -15.99 4.50 -2.46
CA LEU A 145 -14.76 3.87 -2.89
C LEU A 145 -13.55 4.67 -2.41
N TYR A 146 -12.43 3.98 -2.23
CA TYR A 146 -11.19 4.61 -1.80
C TYR A 146 -10.69 5.64 -2.83
N ASN A 147 -10.64 6.90 -2.42
CA ASN A 147 -9.93 7.98 -3.09
C ASN A 147 -8.71 8.40 -2.25
N PRO A 148 -7.47 8.27 -2.76
CA PRO A 148 -6.27 8.64 -2.00
C PRO A 148 -6.12 10.15 -1.78
N ASP A 149 -6.72 10.98 -2.63
CA ASP A 149 -6.75 12.44 -2.47
C ASP A 149 -7.97 12.90 -1.63
N GLY A 150 -8.80 11.97 -1.17
CA GLY A 150 -9.96 12.27 -0.32
C GLY A 150 -9.57 12.60 1.12
N ASN A 151 -10.49 13.23 1.84
CA ASN A 151 -10.27 13.70 3.22
C ASN A 151 -10.47 12.61 4.29
N SER A 152 -10.73 11.35 3.91
CA SER A 152 -10.95 10.25 4.85
C SER A 152 -9.89 9.16 4.66
N PRO A 153 -8.82 9.15 5.47
CA PRO A 153 -7.87 8.05 5.45
C PRO A 153 -8.57 6.74 5.82
N MET A 154 -8.00 5.62 5.37
CA MET A 154 -8.52 4.28 5.64
C MET A 154 -7.57 3.48 6.52
N HIS A 155 -8.12 2.73 7.47
CA HIS A 155 -7.41 1.78 8.33
C HIS A 155 -7.59 0.35 7.83
N LEU A 156 -6.52 -0.45 7.79
CA LEU A 156 -6.56 -1.86 7.42
C LEU A 156 -6.68 -2.76 8.65
N CYS A 157 -7.64 -3.68 8.63
CA CYS A 157 -7.56 -4.88 9.47
C CYS A 157 -6.59 -5.89 8.82
N PRO A 158 -5.44 -6.22 9.45
CA PRO A 158 -4.43 -7.07 8.82
C PRO A 158 -4.81 -8.56 8.82
N ARG A 159 -5.74 -8.97 9.68
CA ARG A 159 -6.08 -10.39 9.89
C ARG A 159 -6.56 -11.05 8.59
N PRO A 160 -6.06 -12.24 8.23
CA PRO A 160 -6.42 -12.93 7.00
C PRO A 160 -7.93 -13.11 6.77
N SER A 161 -8.70 -13.44 7.82
CA SER A 161 -10.16 -13.61 7.75
C SER A 161 -10.93 -12.33 7.45
N CYS A 162 -10.35 -11.15 7.74
CA CYS A 162 -11.00 -9.87 7.52
C CYS A 162 -10.39 -9.10 6.34
N ARG A 163 -9.09 -8.81 6.37
CA ARG A 163 -8.29 -8.10 5.36
C ARG A 163 -9.04 -6.98 4.62
N ARG A 164 -9.59 -6.03 5.39
CA ARG A 164 -10.48 -4.98 4.90
C ARG A 164 -10.07 -3.59 5.34
N TRP A 165 -10.34 -2.62 4.48
CA TRP A 165 -10.00 -1.22 4.66
C TRP A 165 -11.22 -0.41 5.08
N PHE A 166 -11.15 0.28 6.20
CA PHE A 166 -12.27 1.05 6.73
C PHE A 166 -11.95 2.53 6.73
N HIS A 167 -12.83 3.36 6.17
CA HIS A 167 -12.72 4.81 6.31
C HIS A 167 -12.75 5.19 7.79
N ARG A 168 -11.84 6.08 8.19
CA ARG A 168 -11.76 6.58 9.56
C ARG A 168 -13.10 7.13 10.06
N ILE A 169 -13.79 7.90 9.22
CA ILE A 169 -15.11 8.48 9.55
C ILE A 169 -16.16 7.38 9.78
N CYS A 170 -16.12 6.30 9.01
CA CYS A 170 -17.03 5.17 9.21
C CYS A 170 -16.76 4.45 10.53
N LEU A 171 -15.49 4.26 10.91
CA LEU A 171 -15.13 3.65 12.20
C LEU A 171 -15.60 4.52 13.37
N PHE A 172 -15.42 5.83 13.27
CA PHE A 172 -15.88 6.79 14.27
C PHE A 172 -17.40 6.78 14.43
N THR A 173 -18.13 6.96 13.32
CA THR A 173 -19.61 7.07 13.32
C THR A 173 -20.33 5.79 13.75
N THR A 174 -19.67 4.63 13.60
CA THR A 174 -20.22 3.33 14.04
C THR A 174 -19.74 2.90 15.42
N ASN A 175 -19.11 3.80 16.19
CA ASN A 175 -18.63 3.54 17.54
C ASN A 175 -17.63 2.37 17.61
N CYS A 176 -16.77 2.24 16.59
CA CYS A 176 -15.66 1.29 16.57
C CYS A 176 -14.38 1.88 17.20
N THR A 177 -14.54 2.78 18.18
CA THR A 177 -13.45 3.37 18.96
C THR A 177 -13.30 2.65 20.30
N ILE A 178 -12.10 2.67 20.86
CA ILE A 178 -11.81 2.09 22.17
C ILE A 178 -11.10 3.11 23.07
N ARG A 179 -11.51 3.14 24.34
CA ARG A 179 -10.84 3.93 25.38
C ARG A 179 -9.73 3.10 26.00
N ARG A 180 -8.49 3.32 25.54
CA ARG A 180 -7.26 2.73 26.08
C ARG A 180 -6.16 3.77 26.08
N SER A 181 -5.05 3.49 26.77
CA SER A 181 -3.84 4.28 26.60
C SER A 181 -3.20 4.01 25.23
N ALA A 182 -2.39 4.95 24.75
CA ALA A 182 -1.62 4.81 23.51
C ALA A 182 -0.75 3.54 23.51
N ALA A 183 -0.07 3.28 24.62
CA ALA A 183 0.81 2.13 24.79
C ALA A 183 0.03 0.81 24.71
N GLU A 184 -1.14 0.73 25.36
CA GLU A 184 -1.98 -0.47 25.28
C GLU A 184 -2.52 -0.70 23.87
N HIS A 185 -2.89 0.34 23.13
CA HIS A 185 -3.36 0.18 21.75
C HIS A 185 -2.23 -0.23 20.81
N ALA A 186 -1.06 0.40 20.92
CA ALA A 186 0.16 0.04 20.20
C ALA A 186 0.51 -1.46 20.37
N ASP A 187 0.42 -1.98 21.59
CA ASP A 187 0.65 -3.40 21.86
C ASP A 187 -0.39 -4.30 21.19
N LEU A 188 -1.67 -3.90 21.14
CA LEU A 188 -2.71 -4.68 20.45
C LEU A 188 -2.51 -4.67 18.94
N LEU A 189 -2.10 -3.53 18.38
CA LEU A 189 -1.75 -3.42 16.96
C LEU A 189 -0.63 -4.40 16.61
N LEU A 190 0.39 -4.48 17.46
CA LEU A 190 1.48 -5.45 17.31
C LEU A 190 1.00 -6.90 17.44
N ARG A 191 -0.07 -7.18 18.19
CA ARG A 191 -0.65 -8.54 18.31
C ARG A 191 -1.53 -8.93 17.12
N SER A 192 -2.03 -7.96 16.36
CA SER A 192 -2.82 -8.18 15.15
C SER A 192 -1.95 -8.65 13.98
N SER A 193 -1.76 -9.97 13.89
CA SER A 193 -0.92 -10.61 12.87
C SER A 193 -1.48 -10.44 11.45
N PRO A 194 -0.64 -10.11 10.45
CA PRO A 194 -1.04 -10.11 9.05
C PRO A 194 -1.17 -11.51 8.45
N ASP A 195 -0.58 -12.52 9.08
CA ASP A 195 -0.45 -13.88 8.53
C ASP A 195 -1.24 -14.94 9.34
N SER A 196 -1.93 -14.52 10.41
CA SER A 196 -2.72 -15.39 11.28
C SER A 196 -3.93 -14.64 11.84
N ASP A 197 -5.06 -15.33 11.98
CA ASP A 197 -6.25 -14.77 12.64
C ASP A 197 -6.15 -14.77 14.17
N GLU A 198 -5.28 -15.62 14.72
CA GLU A 198 -4.97 -15.67 16.15
C GLU A 198 -4.05 -14.51 16.56
N ASP A 199 -4.29 -13.98 17.76
CA ASP A 199 -3.44 -12.95 18.36
C ASP A 199 -2.02 -13.47 18.57
N PHE A 200 -1.03 -12.67 18.17
CA PHE A 200 0.35 -13.00 18.48
C PHE A 200 0.61 -12.84 19.98
N SER A 201 1.09 -13.90 20.63
CA SER A 201 1.37 -13.89 22.06
C SER A 201 2.71 -13.20 22.34
N LEU A 202 2.70 -11.92 22.73
CA LEU A 202 3.91 -11.18 23.15
C LEU A 202 4.54 -11.73 24.44
N PHE A 203 3.74 -12.40 25.26
CA PHE A 203 4.17 -13.02 26.51
C PHE A 203 3.58 -14.43 26.58
N LYS A 204 4.40 -15.46 26.84
CA LYS A 204 3.86 -16.67 27.45
C LYS A 204 3.76 -16.41 28.96
N PRO A 205 2.63 -16.74 29.63
CA PRO A 205 2.63 -16.77 31.07
C PRO A 205 3.72 -17.74 31.50
N SER A 206 4.74 -17.23 32.21
CA SER A 206 5.62 -18.07 32.99
C SER A 206 4.71 -18.95 33.83
N LYS A 207 4.70 -20.27 33.55
CA LYS A 207 3.94 -21.22 34.37
C LYS A 207 4.20 -20.89 35.84
N PRO A 208 3.17 -20.74 36.69
CA PRO A 208 3.42 -20.51 38.10
C PRO A 208 4.34 -21.61 38.61
N ALA A 209 5.33 -21.24 39.41
CA ALA A 209 6.40 -22.09 39.93
C ALA A 209 5.90 -23.12 40.96
N ALA A 210 4.80 -23.81 40.68
CA ALA A 210 4.17 -24.81 41.52
C ALA A 210 4.07 -26.15 40.78
N ALA A 211 5.22 -26.70 40.37
CA ALA A 211 5.43 -28.13 40.12
C ALA A 211 6.86 -28.35 39.60
N ARG A 212 7.85 -28.31 40.49
CA ARG A 212 9.20 -28.77 40.14
C ARG A 212 9.82 -29.61 41.24
N MET A 213 9.17 -30.74 41.51
CA MET A 213 9.80 -31.93 42.07
C MET A 213 9.30 -33.13 41.27
N THR A 214 10.09 -33.58 40.31
CA THR A 214 10.49 -34.97 40.07
C THR A 214 11.11 -35.11 38.68
N ALA A 215 12.18 -35.90 38.63
CA ALA A 215 13.08 -36.07 37.51
C ALA A 215 12.46 -36.83 36.32
N SER A 216 12.93 -36.57 35.10
CA SER A 216 13.63 -37.57 34.27
C SER A 216 13.82 -37.09 32.82
N ARG A 217 14.94 -37.53 32.25
CA ARG A 217 15.50 -37.28 30.93
C ARG A 217 14.56 -37.67 29.77
N ARG A 218 14.47 -36.80 28.75
CA ARG A 218 14.71 -37.19 27.34
C ARG A 218 14.91 -35.94 26.46
N ASN A 219 16.09 -35.83 25.85
CA ASN A 219 16.37 -34.88 24.78
C ASN A 219 15.48 -35.17 23.56
N LYS A 220 14.82 -34.14 23.04
CA LYS A 220 14.61 -33.94 21.60
C LYS A 220 14.41 -32.45 21.36
N GLY A 221 15.32 -31.86 20.59
CA GLY A 221 15.38 -30.43 20.32
C GLY A 221 14.05 -29.89 19.80
N LYS A 222 13.51 -28.92 20.52
CA LYS A 222 12.59 -27.92 19.98
C LYS A 222 13.23 -26.58 20.31
N GLY A 223 13.32 -25.71 19.30
CA GLY A 223 13.90 -24.38 19.42
C GLY A 223 13.43 -23.73 20.71
N LYS A 224 14.40 -23.32 21.53
CA LYS A 224 14.13 -22.58 22.76
C LYS A 224 13.64 -21.21 22.29
N GLU A 225 12.32 -21.01 22.31
CA GLU A 225 11.73 -19.68 22.13
C GLU A 225 12.40 -18.76 23.15
N ILE A 226 13.11 -17.76 22.66
CA ILE A 226 13.70 -16.73 23.49
C ILE A 226 12.56 -15.76 23.79
N CYS A 227 12.19 -15.65 25.05
CA CYS A 227 11.27 -14.62 25.50
C CYS A 227 12.08 -13.33 25.65
N LEU A 228 12.34 -12.62 24.56
CA LEU A 228 12.87 -11.26 24.64
C LEU A 228 11.75 -10.35 25.14
N PRO A 229 11.94 -9.58 26.22
CA PRO A 229 11.11 -8.43 26.51
C PRO A 229 10.91 -7.57 25.25
N LEU A 230 9.71 -7.01 25.09
CA LEU A 230 9.46 -6.10 23.96
C LEU A 230 10.41 -4.89 23.97
N ASP A 231 10.97 -4.56 25.14
CA ASP A 231 11.98 -3.53 25.34
C ASP A 231 13.36 -3.85 24.76
N ASP A 232 13.64 -5.11 24.44
CA ASP A 232 14.91 -5.53 23.85
C ASP A 232 14.93 -5.37 22.32
N LEU A 233 13.77 -5.09 21.70
CA LEU A 233 13.70 -4.80 20.27
C LEU A 233 14.30 -3.42 19.96
N PRO A 234 14.96 -3.25 18.80
CA PRO A 234 15.35 -1.93 18.33
C PRO A 234 14.16 -0.99 18.26
N SER A 235 14.31 0.21 18.84
CA SER A 235 13.23 1.20 18.93
C SER A 235 12.56 1.51 17.59
N PRO A 236 13.30 1.71 16.48
CA PRO A 236 12.68 1.97 15.17
C PRO A 236 11.77 0.81 14.70
N LEU A 237 12.21 -0.44 14.86
CA LEU A 237 11.43 -1.63 14.49
C LEU A 237 10.16 -1.72 15.33
N ARG A 238 10.30 -1.57 16.66
CA ARG A 238 9.17 -1.63 17.59
C ARG A 238 8.13 -0.54 17.28
N ARG A 239 8.57 0.72 17.14
CA ARG A 239 7.68 1.85 16.80
C ARG A 239 6.95 1.59 15.48
N CYS A 240 7.65 1.13 14.45
CA CYS A 240 7.04 0.83 13.15
C CYS A 240 6.00 -0.30 13.25
N ALA A 241 6.32 -1.40 13.93
CA ALA A 241 5.43 -2.55 14.08
C ALA A 241 4.17 -2.24 14.92
N GLN A 242 4.26 -1.26 15.83
CA GLN A 242 3.18 -0.77 16.67
C GLN A 242 2.25 0.26 16.01
N LYS A 243 2.58 0.76 14.80
CA LYS A 243 1.72 1.72 14.09
C LYS A 243 0.45 1.04 13.54
N ALA A 244 -0.62 1.82 13.44
CA ALA A 244 -1.80 1.45 12.66
C ALA A 244 -1.44 1.36 11.17
N ILE A 245 -2.15 0.51 10.42
CA ILE A 245 -1.97 0.42 8.97
C ILE A 245 -2.96 1.37 8.31
N VAL A 246 -2.46 2.47 7.73
CA VAL A 246 -3.26 3.59 7.23
C VAL A 246 -2.84 3.99 5.83
N ARG A 247 -3.79 4.44 4.99
CA ARG A 247 -3.57 5.01 3.66
C ARG A 247 -4.52 6.18 3.34
N GLY A 248 -4.17 6.98 2.33
CA GLY A 248 -4.91 8.17 1.89
C GLY A 248 -4.52 9.43 2.66
N GLY A 249 -4.76 10.60 2.06
CA GLY A 249 -4.35 11.89 2.62
C GLY A 249 -2.83 11.98 2.78
N GLU A 250 -2.38 12.37 3.96
CA GLU A 250 -0.95 12.51 4.31
C GLU A 250 -0.16 11.19 4.26
N TYR A 251 -0.84 10.04 4.34
CA TYR A 251 -0.20 8.72 4.27
C TYR A 251 0.09 8.28 2.83
N GLY A 252 -0.34 9.04 1.82
CA GLY A 252 -0.16 8.71 0.41
C GLY A 252 -1.06 7.58 -0.10
N VAL A 253 -0.88 7.19 -1.36
CA VAL A 253 -1.79 6.29 -2.11
C VAL A 253 -1.80 4.87 -1.55
N ALA A 254 -0.62 4.30 -1.31
CA ALA A 254 -0.49 2.95 -0.75
C ALA A 254 -0.51 2.95 0.78
N GLY A 255 -0.24 4.08 1.41
CA GLY A 255 -0.11 4.15 2.86
C GLY A 255 1.20 3.55 3.37
N ASN A 256 1.16 3.15 4.64
CA ASN A 256 2.29 2.54 5.35
C ASN A 256 2.24 0.99 5.41
N VAL A 257 1.35 0.35 4.63
CA VAL A 257 1.05 -1.09 4.75
C VAL A 257 2.30 -1.97 4.65
N HIS A 258 3.13 -1.77 3.64
CA HIS A 258 4.33 -2.57 3.43
C HIS A 258 5.30 -2.44 4.62
N ALA A 259 5.61 -1.21 5.04
CA ALA A 259 6.55 -0.96 6.13
C ALA A 259 6.08 -1.60 7.45
N VAL A 260 4.81 -1.39 7.83
CA VAL A 260 4.26 -1.90 9.09
C VAL A 260 4.14 -3.43 9.07
N VAL A 261 3.69 -4.02 7.95
CA VAL A 261 3.57 -5.49 7.83
C VAL A 261 4.94 -6.16 7.90
N GLN A 262 5.93 -5.64 7.18
CA GLN A 262 7.30 -6.16 7.22
C GLN A 262 7.91 -6.04 8.63
N ALA A 263 7.70 -4.91 9.30
CA ALA A 263 8.13 -4.73 10.68
C ALA A 263 7.48 -5.74 11.64
N ARG A 264 6.16 -5.95 11.57
CA ARG A 264 5.45 -6.93 12.40
C ARG A 264 5.93 -8.36 12.15
N ARG A 265 6.12 -8.75 10.89
CA ARG A 265 6.65 -10.08 10.54
C ARG A 265 8.04 -10.30 11.10
N LEU A 266 8.93 -9.33 10.95
CA LEU A 266 10.28 -9.41 11.49
C LEU A 266 10.28 -9.52 13.02
N VAL A 267 9.43 -8.75 13.71
CA VAL A 267 9.22 -8.92 15.16
C VAL A 267 8.82 -10.36 15.49
N TYR A 268 7.84 -10.93 14.77
CA TYR A 268 7.40 -12.29 15.04
C TYR A 268 8.50 -13.33 14.78
N GLN A 269 9.31 -13.14 13.74
CA GLN A 269 10.46 -14.01 13.44
C GLN A 269 11.48 -13.99 14.57
N ILE A 270 11.81 -12.79 15.09
CA ILE A 270 12.73 -12.61 16.23
C ILE A 270 12.20 -13.35 17.47
N PHE A 271 10.93 -13.15 17.83
CA PHE A 271 10.32 -13.80 19.00
C PHE A 271 10.21 -15.33 18.87
N LYS A 272 10.01 -15.83 17.65
CA LYS A 272 10.01 -17.27 17.36
C LYS A 272 11.41 -17.86 17.25
N ASN A 273 12.46 -17.04 17.30
CA ASN A 273 13.85 -17.44 17.10
C ASN A 273 14.04 -18.17 15.76
N GLU A 274 13.44 -17.62 14.70
CA GLU A 274 13.57 -18.16 13.34
C GLU A 274 15.00 -17.97 12.80
N PRO A 275 15.51 -18.93 12.00
CA PRO A 275 16.79 -18.74 11.34
C PRO A 275 16.73 -17.50 10.45
N ASP A 276 17.84 -16.77 10.35
CA ASP A 276 17.99 -15.51 9.60
C ASP A 276 17.33 -14.26 10.21
N SER A 277 16.59 -14.34 11.32
CA SER A 277 15.91 -13.17 11.90
C SER A 277 16.87 -12.01 12.25
N GLN A 278 18.10 -12.32 12.68
CA GLN A 278 19.12 -11.29 12.95
C GLN A 278 19.63 -10.65 11.66
N LYS A 279 19.85 -11.43 10.61
CA LYS A 279 20.30 -10.93 9.31
C LYS A 279 19.23 -10.05 8.67
N ASP A 280 17.97 -10.46 8.75
CA ASP A 280 16.84 -9.67 8.27
C ASP A 280 16.66 -8.39 9.08
N LEU A 281 16.94 -8.44 10.40
CA LEU A 281 16.99 -7.25 11.25
C LEU A 281 18.09 -6.29 10.82
N ASP A 282 19.31 -6.77 10.64
CA ASP A 282 20.44 -5.94 10.22
C ASP A 282 20.15 -5.27 8.87
N LYS A 283 19.59 -6.02 7.92
CA LYS A 283 19.14 -5.49 6.62
C LYS A 283 18.01 -4.48 6.75
N TRP A 284 17.04 -4.71 7.64
CA TRP A 284 15.94 -3.78 7.86
C TRP A 284 16.42 -2.46 8.47
N MET A 285 17.43 -2.52 9.34
CA MET A 285 18.04 -1.36 9.99
C MET A 285 18.99 -0.57 9.08
N GLU A 286 19.52 -1.17 8.02
CA GLU A 286 20.42 -0.52 7.06
C GLU A 286 19.78 0.76 6.49
N GLY A 287 20.46 1.90 6.64
CA GLY A 287 19.98 3.20 6.17
C GLY A 287 18.93 3.89 7.05
N ARG A 288 18.56 3.30 8.20
CA ARG A 288 17.64 3.90 9.20
C ARG A 288 18.34 4.45 10.44
N GLU A 289 19.68 4.43 10.42
CA GLU A 289 20.56 4.97 11.46
C GLU A 289 20.57 6.50 11.40
N GLY A 290 19.52 7.15 11.93
CA GLY A 290 19.40 8.60 11.91
C GLY A 290 17.96 9.11 12.07
N ASP A 291 16.96 8.30 11.72
CA ASP A 291 15.52 8.61 11.85
C ASP A 291 15.02 8.51 13.31
N VAL A 292 15.91 8.63 14.30
CA VAL A 292 15.60 8.37 15.70
C VAL A 292 14.80 9.51 16.34
N ASP A 293 14.85 10.73 15.78
CA ASP A 293 14.36 11.97 16.42
C ASP A 293 13.49 12.90 15.56
N THR A 294 12.84 12.44 14.48
CA THR A 294 11.80 13.26 13.84
C THR A 294 10.43 12.88 14.38
N GLU A 295 10.12 13.57 15.48
CA GLU A 295 8.80 13.88 16.01
C GLU A 295 7.94 12.65 16.32
N ASP A 296 7.60 12.51 17.61
CA ASP A 296 6.34 11.89 18.01
C ASP A 296 5.28 12.50 17.11
N SER A 297 4.90 11.78 16.05
CA SER A 297 3.81 12.16 15.17
C SER A 297 2.70 12.54 16.09
N GLU A 298 2.33 13.83 16.07
CA GLU A 298 1.26 14.39 16.87
C GLU A 298 0.18 13.34 16.89
N GLN A 299 -0.17 12.85 18.10
CA GLN A 299 -1.33 12.00 18.26
C GLN A 299 -2.40 12.60 17.37
N ASP A 300 -2.92 11.81 16.43
CA ASP A 300 -4.00 12.23 15.55
C ASP A 300 -4.92 13.05 16.44
N GLU A 301 -5.19 14.32 16.10
CA GLU A 301 -5.75 15.38 16.97
C GLU A 301 -6.97 14.94 17.84
N TYR A 302 -7.52 13.78 17.51
CA TYR A 302 -8.68 13.11 18.07
C TYR A 302 -8.38 12.04 19.13
N GLY A 303 -7.13 11.58 19.32
CA GLY A 303 -6.76 10.61 20.37
C GLY A 303 -7.55 9.29 20.34
N GLU A 304 -8.09 8.93 19.17
CA GLU A 304 -9.02 7.82 19.01
C GLU A 304 -8.33 6.56 18.50
N TYR A 305 -8.51 5.48 19.26
CA TYR A 305 -8.02 4.17 18.89
C TYR A 305 -9.14 3.34 18.29
N TYR A 306 -8.90 2.70 17.14
CA TYR A 306 -9.94 1.97 16.43
C TYR A 306 -9.85 0.45 16.63
N ILE A 307 -11.00 -0.20 16.50
CA ILE A 307 -11.13 -1.66 16.44
C ILE A 307 -11.87 -2.07 15.17
N CYS A 308 -11.53 -3.23 14.64
CA CYS A 308 -12.19 -3.79 13.48
C CYS A 308 -13.64 -4.14 13.80
N PRO A 309 -14.63 -3.68 13.00
CA PRO A 309 -16.04 -4.00 13.24
C PRO A 309 -16.31 -5.50 13.13
N ASN A 310 -15.54 -6.22 12.31
CA ASN A 310 -15.77 -7.64 11.99
C ASN A 310 -15.09 -8.57 13.01
N CYS A 311 -13.78 -8.42 13.24
CA CYS A 311 -13.01 -9.33 14.09
C CYS A 311 -12.71 -8.78 15.49
N LYS A 312 -13.08 -7.52 15.77
CA LYS A 312 -12.85 -6.82 17.05
C LYS A 312 -11.37 -6.62 17.45
N GLY A 313 -10.42 -6.96 16.56
CA GLY A 313 -9.00 -6.69 16.75
C GLY A 313 -8.66 -5.21 16.57
N ALA A 314 -7.57 -4.74 17.18
CA ALA A 314 -7.09 -3.37 17.00
C ALA A 314 -6.63 -3.12 15.54
N ILE A 315 -6.96 -1.94 15.02
CA ILE A 315 -6.60 -1.45 13.68
C ILE A 315 -6.17 0.01 13.70
#